data_AF-A0A4D7CC89-F1
#
_entry.id   AF-A0A4D7CC89-F1
#
_cell.length_a   1.000
_cell.length_b   1.000
_cell.length_c   1.000
_cell.angle_alpha   90.00
_cell.angle_beta   90.00
_cell.angle_gamma   90.00
#
_symmetry.space_group_name_H-M   'P 1'
#
loop_
_entity.id
_entity.type
_entity.pdbx_description
1 polymer ?
#
loop_
_entity_poly.entity_id
_entity_poly.type
_entity_poly.pdbx_seq_one_letter_code
_entity_poly.pdbx_strand_id
1 'polypeptide(L)'
;MRQHAVIITNIFQDAELSFQGNAALYAAGMQNEMPSVIIDMNLPPSLAGYLREHGIDAKHWSEIGYAGATDDDVMAYAAKCSAIILTYDLDFGAILAVSGRNGPSVIQIRSGTLSQAVIGPSIIRIMQQFAPELRSGALLTVELERQRVRMLPLR
;
A
#
# COMPACT_ATOMS: atom_id res chain seq x y z
N MET A 1 29.98 -3.86 -1.95
CA MET A 1 29.08 -2.70 -2.17
C MET A 1 27.94 -2.79 -1.16
N ARG A 2 27.93 -1.91 -0.15
CA ARG A 2 26.90 -1.90 0.90
C ARG A 2 25.74 -1.03 0.41
N GLN A 3 24.55 -1.61 0.28
CA GLN A 3 23.33 -0.84 -0.03
C GLN A 3 22.94 -0.04 1.22
N HIS A 4 22.90 1.29 1.10
CA HIS A 4 22.37 2.17 2.15
C HIS A 4 20.85 2.02 2.19
N ALA A 5 20.33 1.48 3.29
CA ALA A 5 18.94 1.69 3.67
C ALA A 5 18.80 3.13 4.15
N VAL A 6 17.94 3.92 3.49
CA VAL A 6 17.61 5.26 3.95
C VAL A 6 16.63 5.12 5.11
N ILE A 7 17.09 5.37 6.34
CA ILE A 7 16.24 5.50 7.52
C ILE A 7 15.80 6.96 7.56
N ILE A 8 14.53 7.26 7.24
CA ILE A 8 13.97 8.60 7.38
C ILE A 8 13.37 8.71 8.79
N THR A 9 14.01 9.49 9.66
CA THR A 9 13.50 9.81 10.99
C THR A 9 12.57 11.02 10.94
N ASN A 10 11.48 10.92 11.69
CA ASN A 10 10.30 11.77 11.80
C ASN A 10 10.57 13.30 11.90
N ILE A 11 9.97 14.10 11.01
CA ILE A 11 9.94 15.58 11.08
C ILE A 11 8.49 16.07 10.99
N PHE A 12 7.62 15.72 11.94
CA PHE A 12 6.30 16.36 12.03
C PHE A 12 5.83 16.44 13.49
N GLN A 13 6.13 17.56 14.15
CA GLN A 13 5.47 17.96 15.40
C GLN A 13 4.59 19.22 15.24
N ASP A 14 4.50 19.86 14.06
CA ASP A 14 3.90 21.21 13.95
C ASP A 14 2.72 21.35 12.97
N ALA A 15 2.00 20.28 12.61
CA ALA A 15 0.95 20.35 11.57
C ALA A 15 -0.51 20.21 12.06
N GLU A 16 -0.82 20.50 13.33
CA GLU A 16 -2.18 20.32 13.86
C GLU A 16 -3.11 21.55 13.78
N LEU A 17 -2.70 22.68 13.20
CA LEU A 17 -3.42 23.96 13.40
C LEU A 17 -4.03 24.66 12.17
N SER A 18 -4.22 23.99 11.04
CA SER A 18 -4.82 24.64 9.85
C SER A 18 -5.87 23.82 9.09
N PHE A 19 -6.57 22.89 9.77
CA PHE A 19 -7.52 21.97 9.12
C PHE A 19 -8.99 22.44 9.04
N GLN A 20 -9.30 23.72 9.30
CA GLN A 20 -10.68 24.22 9.16
C GLN A 20 -10.71 25.47 8.28
N GLY A 21 -10.98 25.28 6.99
CA GLY A 21 -11.26 26.43 6.11
C GLY A 21 -11.32 26.13 4.62
N ASN A 22 -10.75 25.02 4.13
CA ASN A 22 -10.67 24.80 2.67
C ASN A 22 -10.69 23.33 2.22
N ALA A 23 -10.96 22.38 3.12
CA ALA A 23 -10.77 20.94 2.87
C ALA A 23 -11.54 20.40 1.65
N ALA A 24 -12.71 20.94 1.31
CA ALA A 24 -13.54 20.39 0.23
C ALA A 24 -12.99 20.66 -1.19
N LEU A 25 -12.36 21.81 -1.44
CA LEU A 25 -11.80 22.15 -2.76
C LEU A 25 -10.42 21.51 -2.99
N TYR A 26 -9.62 21.31 -1.93
CA TYR A 26 -8.37 20.54 -2.01
C TYR A 26 -8.63 19.02 -2.07
N ALA A 27 -9.67 18.51 -1.39
CA ALA A 27 -10.04 17.10 -1.45
C ALA A 27 -10.48 16.68 -2.87
N ALA A 28 -11.25 17.49 -3.59
CA ALA A 28 -11.69 17.14 -4.95
C ALA A 28 -10.54 17.10 -5.97
N GLY A 29 -9.48 17.90 -5.77
CA GLY A 29 -8.28 17.89 -6.61
C GLY A 29 -7.27 16.80 -6.26
N MET A 30 -7.21 16.36 -4.99
CA MET A 30 -6.30 15.31 -4.50
C MET A 30 -6.92 13.90 -4.48
N GLN A 31 -8.25 13.77 -4.59
CA GLN A 31 -8.95 12.48 -4.67
C GLN A 31 -8.53 11.63 -5.88
N ASN A 32 -7.74 12.18 -6.81
CA ASN A 32 -7.27 11.50 -8.02
C ASN A 32 -5.76 11.17 -8.02
N GLU A 33 -5.06 11.24 -6.88
CA GLU A 33 -3.61 10.97 -6.82
C GLU A 33 -3.20 9.68 -6.09
N MET A 34 -4.08 9.11 -5.27
CA MET A 34 -3.76 7.89 -4.53
C MET A 34 -4.21 6.67 -5.33
N PRO A 35 -3.29 5.74 -5.69
CA PRO A 35 -3.68 4.53 -6.42
C PRO A 35 -4.69 3.73 -5.63
N SER A 36 -5.59 3.04 -6.35
CA SER A 36 -6.52 2.10 -5.72
C SER A 36 -5.76 0.94 -5.08
N VAL A 37 -6.41 0.27 -4.13
CA VAL A 37 -5.82 -0.82 -3.35
C VAL A 37 -6.59 -2.10 -3.58
N ILE A 38 -5.85 -3.17 -3.86
CA ILE A 38 -6.35 -4.53 -3.82
C ILE A 38 -5.78 -5.18 -2.57
N ILE A 39 -6.68 -5.63 -1.69
CA ILE A 39 -6.32 -6.30 -0.45
C ILE A 39 -6.36 -7.80 -0.73
N ASP A 40 -5.23 -8.46 -0.49
CA ASP A 40 -5.06 -9.88 -0.67
C ASP A 40 -5.91 -10.71 0.30
N MET A 41 -6.22 -11.96 -0.07
CA MET A 41 -7.09 -12.88 0.69
C MET A 41 -6.58 -13.22 2.09
N ASN A 42 -5.28 -13.03 2.34
CA ASN A 42 -4.66 -13.28 3.64
C ASN A 42 -4.87 -12.16 4.67
N LEU A 43 -5.57 -11.07 4.30
CA LEU A 43 -5.90 -9.95 5.17
C LEU A 43 -7.40 -9.86 5.45
N PRO A 44 -7.84 -9.16 6.50
CA PRO A 44 -9.26 -9.05 6.79
C PRO A 44 -10.01 -8.26 5.70
N PRO A 45 -11.15 -8.74 5.20
CA PRO A 45 -11.99 -8.01 4.26
C PRO A 45 -12.48 -6.65 4.78
N SER A 46 -12.58 -6.49 6.10
CA SER A 46 -12.99 -5.22 6.74
C SER A 46 -12.03 -4.06 6.46
N LEU A 47 -10.79 -4.34 6.06
CA LEU A 47 -9.87 -3.29 5.60
C LEU A 47 -10.38 -2.55 4.38
N ALA A 48 -11.08 -3.23 3.45
CA ALA A 48 -11.61 -2.58 2.25
C ALA A 48 -12.62 -1.49 2.62
N GLY A 49 -13.53 -1.81 3.55
CA GLY A 49 -14.50 -0.85 4.09
C GLY A 49 -13.80 0.31 4.81
N TYR A 50 -12.86 -0.01 5.71
CA TYR A 50 -12.12 1.00 6.46
C TYR A 50 -11.33 1.97 5.57
N LEU A 51 -10.64 1.46 4.54
CA LEU A 51 -9.90 2.32 3.60
C LEU A 51 -10.85 3.21 2.78
N ARG A 52 -12.00 2.69 2.34
CA ARG A 52 -13.03 3.46 1.63
C ARG A 52 -13.62 4.58 2.47
N GLU A 53 -13.86 4.33 3.76
CA GLU A 53 -14.31 5.36 4.71
C GLU A 53 -13.30 6.52 4.84
N HIS A 54 -12.02 6.27 4.52
CA HIS A 54 -10.95 7.27 4.53
C HIS A 54 -10.60 7.80 3.12
N GLY A 55 -11.48 7.58 2.14
CA GLY A 55 -11.35 8.15 0.79
C GLY A 55 -10.37 7.41 -0.13
N ILE A 56 -9.97 6.19 0.21
CA ILE A 56 -9.10 5.34 -0.62
C ILE A 56 -9.96 4.31 -1.35
N ASP A 57 -9.91 4.28 -2.69
CA ASP A 57 -10.57 3.22 -3.46
C ASP A 57 -9.90 1.88 -3.14
N ALA A 58 -10.62 0.99 -2.45
CA ALA A 58 -10.08 -0.26 -1.96
C ALA A 58 -11.09 -1.40 -2.13
N LYS A 59 -10.60 -2.54 -2.59
CA LYS A 59 -11.36 -3.78 -2.81
C LYS A 59 -10.59 -4.95 -2.22
N HIS A 60 -11.25 -5.79 -1.45
CA HIS A 60 -10.70 -7.08 -1.08
C HIS A 60 -10.80 -8.06 -2.25
N TRP A 61 -9.84 -8.97 -2.42
CA TRP A 61 -9.83 -9.90 -3.54
C TRP A 61 -11.13 -10.73 -3.62
N SER A 62 -11.72 -11.09 -2.49
CA SER A 62 -13.01 -11.79 -2.43
C SER A 62 -14.19 -11.03 -3.06
N GLU A 63 -14.08 -9.71 -3.26
CA GLU A 63 -15.13 -8.88 -3.87
C GLU A 63 -15.04 -8.88 -5.40
N ILE A 64 -13.86 -9.15 -5.97
CA ILE A 64 -13.56 -8.90 -7.39
C ILE A 64 -12.94 -10.09 -8.13
N GLY A 65 -12.48 -11.10 -7.41
CA GLY A 65 -11.74 -12.24 -7.94
C GLY A 65 -12.28 -13.57 -7.45
N TYR A 66 -11.79 -14.64 -8.08
CA TYR A 66 -12.08 -16.01 -7.67
C TYR A 66 -11.13 -16.44 -6.54
N ALA A 67 -11.63 -17.30 -5.64
CA ALA A 67 -10.90 -17.72 -4.44
C ALA A 67 -9.62 -18.53 -4.71
N GLY A 68 -9.51 -19.18 -5.87
CA GLY A 68 -8.33 -19.95 -6.29
C GLY A 68 -7.41 -19.20 -7.27
N ALA A 69 -7.47 -17.87 -7.32
CA ALA A 69 -6.52 -17.08 -8.09
C ALA A 69 -5.10 -17.24 -7.53
N THR A 70 -4.11 -17.30 -8.43
CA THR A 70 -2.70 -17.31 -8.05
C THR A 70 -2.19 -15.91 -7.74
N ASP A 71 -1.06 -15.78 -7.03
CA ASP A 71 -0.41 -14.48 -6.81
C ASP A 71 -0.13 -13.75 -8.13
N ASP A 72 0.23 -14.49 -9.18
CA ASP A 72 0.43 -13.94 -10.52
C ASP A 72 -0.86 -13.37 -11.13
N ASP A 73 -2.02 -14.00 -10.89
CA ASP A 73 -3.32 -13.49 -11.32
C ASP A 73 -3.67 -12.19 -10.61
N VAL A 74 -3.45 -12.13 -9.28
CA VAL A 74 -3.66 -10.92 -8.48
C VAL A 74 -2.73 -9.81 -8.95
N MET A 75 -1.45 -10.12 -9.17
CA MET A 75 -0.43 -9.20 -9.72
C MET A 75 -0.81 -8.66 -11.09
N ALA A 76 -1.27 -9.52 -12.00
CA ALA A 76 -1.68 -9.13 -13.34
C ALA A 76 -2.92 -8.23 -13.30
N TYR A 77 -3.90 -8.56 -12.45
CA TYR A 77 -5.09 -7.74 -12.27
C TYR A 77 -4.73 -6.36 -11.69
N ALA A 78 -3.92 -6.32 -10.64
CA ALA A 78 -3.48 -5.07 -10.02
C ALA A 78 -2.67 -4.19 -10.98
N ALA A 79 -1.76 -4.77 -11.77
CA ALA A 79 -1.03 -4.03 -12.80
C ALA A 79 -1.98 -3.41 -13.85
N LYS A 80 -3.00 -4.16 -14.30
CA LYS A 80 -3.99 -3.67 -15.27
C LYS A 80 -4.81 -2.51 -14.71
N CYS A 81 -5.09 -2.52 -13.40
CA CYS A 81 -5.83 -1.47 -12.72
C CYS A 81 -4.95 -0.31 -12.21
N SER A 82 -3.63 -0.36 -12.42
CA SER A 82 -2.67 0.56 -11.78
C SER A 82 -2.86 0.63 -10.25
N ALA A 83 -3.22 -0.50 -9.66
CA ALA A 83 -3.53 -0.63 -8.24
C ALA A 83 -2.28 -1.08 -7.45
N ILE A 84 -2.27 -0.73 -6.16
CA ILE A 84 -1.34 -1.27 -5.18
C ILE A 84 -1.92 -2.58 -4.62
N ILE A 85 -1.06 -3.57 -4.37
CA ILE A 85 -1.45 -4.77 -3.63
C ILE A 85 -1.06 -4.59 -2.16
N LEU A 86 -1.99 -4.88 -1.26
CA LEU A 86 -1.74 -5.01 0.17
C LEU A 86 -1.79 -6.50 0.54
N THR A 87 -0.70 -7.03 1.11
CA THR A 87 -0.58 -8.47 1.42
C THR A 87 0.20 -8.74 2.70
N TYR A 88 -0.02 -9.91 3.31
CA TYR A 88 0.84 -10.48 4.36
C TYR A 88 1.86 -11.50 3.81
N ASP A 89 1.71 -11.94 2.56
CA ASP A 89 2.53 -12.98 1.94
C ASP A 89 3.93 -12.44 1.55
N LEU A 90 4.95 -13.28 1.74
CA LEU A 90 6.33 -12.97 1.35
C LEU A 90 6.58 -13.23 -0.14
N ASP A 91 5.75 -14.06 -0.78
CA ASP A 91 5.98 -14.57 -2.13
C ASP A 91 5.85 -13.49 -3.20
N PHE A 92 5.03 -12.44 -2.98
CA PHE A 92 4.95 -11.27 -3.86
C PHE A 92 6.31 -10.59 -4.09
N GLY A 93 7.14 -10.52 -3.04
CA GLY A 93 8.49 -9.96 -3.16
C GLY A 93 9.41 -10.81 -4.02
N ALA A 94 9.27 -12.14 -3.94
CA ALA A 94 10.02 -13.08 -4.79
C ALA A 94 9.55 -13.01 -6.24
N ILE A 95 8.24 -12.96 -6.47
CA ILE A 95 7.63 -12.81 -7.80
C ILE A 95 8.11 -11.52 -8.47
N LEU A 96 8.13 -10.40 -7.74
CA LEU A 96 8.65 -9.12 -8.24
C LEU A 96 10.14 -9.19 -8.62
N ALA A 97 10.95 -9.90 -7.83
CA ALA A 97 12.38 -10.06 -8.09
C ALA A 97 12.67 -10.94 -9.31
N VAL A 98 11.93 -12.04 -9.47
CA VAL A 98 12.11 -12.97 -10.59
C VAL A 98 11.56 -12.38 -11.89
N SER A 99 10.42 -11.69 -11.82
CA SER A 99 9.75 -11.17 -13.02
C SER A 99 10.37 -9.89 -13.58
N GLY A 100 11.17 -9.17 -12.79
CA GLY A 100 11.78 -7.89 -13.21
C GLY A 100 10.77 -6.80 -13.58
N ARG A 101 9.53 -6.90 -13.08
CA ARG A 101 8.44 -5.97 -13.39
C ARG A 101 8.62 -4.64 -12.64
N ASN A 102 8.12 -3.56 -13.25
CA ASN A 102 8.04 -2.23 -12.61
C ASN A 102 6.79 -2.05 -11.74
N GLY A 103 5.89 -3.04 -11.71
CA GLY A 103 4.65 -2.98 -10.96
C GLY A 103 3.88 -4.30 -10.97
N PRO A 104 2.77 -4.39 -10.22
CA PRO A 104 2.21 -3.35 -9.36
C PRO A 104 3.12 -3.04 -8.16
N SER A 105 2.89 -1.91 -7.49
CA SER A 105 3.45 -1.68 -6.17
C SER A 105 2.83 -2.63 -5.16
N VAL A 106 3.62 -3.08 -4.20
CA VAL A 106 3.19 -4.01 -3.15
C VAL A 106 3.52 -3.41 -1.79
N ILE A 107 2.51 -3.32 -0.92
CA ILE A 107 2.67 -3.06 0.51
C ILE A 107 2.54 -4.39 1.23
N GLN A 108 3.63 -4.82 1.85
CA GLN A 108 3.73 -6.07 2.57
C GLN A 108 3.72 -5.80 4.07
N ILE A 109 2.67 -6.24 4.75
CA ILE A 109 2.48 -6.03 6.19
C ILE A 109 3.20 -7.13 6.97
N ARG A 110 4.01 -6.72 7.95
CA ARG A 110 4.67 -7.60 8.93
C ARG A 110 4.25 -7.15 10.33
N SER A 111 3.09 -7.65 10.74
CA SER A 111 2.52 -7.43 12.07
C SER A 111 2.20 -8.77 12.73
N GLY A 112 2.35 -8.84 14.05
CA GLY A 112 1.88 -9.98 14.85
C GLY A 112 0.36 -10.04 14.98
N THR A 113 -0.33 -8.94 14.70
CA THR A 113 -1.79 -8.82 14.76
C THR A 113 -2.31 -8.17 13.49
N LEU A 114 -3.16 -8.88 12.75
CA LEU A 114 -3.66 -8.44 11.44
C LEU A 114 -5.07 -7.85 11.48
N SER A 115 -5.56 -7.40 12.63
CA SER A 115 -6.91 -6.80 12.70
C SER A 115 -6.94 -5.41 12.06
N GLN A 116 -8.06 -5.07 11.40
CA GLN A 116 -8.28 -3.74 10.79
C GLN A 116 -8.00 -2.59 11.76
N ALA A 117 -8.36 -2.73 13.05
CA ALA A 117 -8.09 -1.73 14.09
C ALA A 117 -6.59 -1.50 14.33
N VAL A 118 -5.74 -2.52 14.15
CA VAL A 118 -4.30 -2.44 14.38
C VAL A 118 -3.56 -1.94 13.14
N ILE A 119 -3.84 -2.54 11.97
CA ILE A 119 -3.06 -2.26 10.76
C ILE A 119 -3.64 -1.14 9.89
N GLY A 120 -4.95 -0.89 9.96
CA GLY A 120 -5.65 0.10 9.15
C GLY A 120 -5.04 1.51 9.23
N PRO A 121 -4.91 2.12 10.43
CA PRO A 121 -4.34 3.46 10.57
C PRO A 121 -2.91 3.56 10.01
N SER A 122 -2.12 2.48 10.19
CA SER A 122 -0.75 2.44 9.69
C SER A 122 -0.69 2.36 8.17
N ILE A 123 -1.60 1.60 7.53
CA ILE A 123 -1.70 1.50 6.06
C ILE A 123 -1.97 2.88 5.45
N ILE A 124 -2.95 3.63 6.00
CA ILE A 124 -3.29 4.98 5.50
C ILE A 124 -2.08 5.92 5.58
N ARG A 125 -1.44 5.99 6.76
CA ARG A 125 -0.25 6.82 6.97
C ARG A 125 0.86 6.50 5.97
N ILE A 126 1.06 5.21 5.71
CA ILE A 126 2.10 4.71 4.82
C ILE A 126 1.80 5.04 3.36
N MET A 127 0.57 4.85 2.92
CA MET A 127 0.15 5.20 1.57
C MET A 127 0.32 6.69 1.30
N GLN A 128 0.03 7.55 2.28
CA GLN A 128 0.25 8.99 2.19
C GLN A 128 1.74 9.33 2.17
N GLN A 129 2.52 8.74 3.08
CA GLN A 129 3.95 9.01 3.23
C GLN A 129 4.76 8.60 1.98
N PHE A 130 4.43 7.46 1.37
CA PHE A 130 5.16 6.89 0.23
C PHE A 130 4.38 6.97 -1.08
N ALA A 131 3.43 7.91 -1.20
CA ALA A 131 2.62 8.04 -2.40
C ALA A 131 3.45 8.18 -3.69
N PRO A 132 4.55 8.97 -3.75
CA PRO A 132 5.38 9.06 -4.95
C PRO A 132 6.03 7.73 -5.35
N GLU A 133 6.55 6.98 -4.38
CA GLU A 133 7.20 5.68 -4.58
C GLU A 133 6.19 4.62 -5.00
N LEU A 134 5.04 4.57 -4.33
CA LEU A 134 3.96 3.64 -4.65
C LEU A 134 3.36 3.91 -6.03
N ARG A 135 3.33 5.16 -6.50
CA ARG A 135 2.96 5.50 -7.88
C ARG A 135 4.02 5.08 -8.90
N SER A 136 5.29 5.16 -8.53
CA SER A 136 6.41 4.87 -9.44
C SER A 136 6.72 3.37 -9.55
N GLY A 137 6.24 2.55 -8.60
CA GLY A 137 6.55 1.13 -8.51
C GLY A 137 7.50 0.86 -7.34
N ALA A 138 6.99 0.30 -6.25
CA ALA A 138 7.77 -0.04 -5.08
C ALA A 138 7.28 -1.31 -4.38
N LEU A 139 8.22 -2.07 -3.80
CA LEU A 139 7.94 -3.02 -2.74
C LEU A 139 8.20 -2.32 -1.40
N LEU A 140 7.15 -2.12 -0.62
CA LEU A 140 7.20 -1.54 0.71
C LEU A 140 6.91 -2.60 1.76
N THR A 141 7.89 -2.91 2.60
CA THR A 141 7.69 -3.78 3.77
C THR A 141 7.43 -2.92 5.00
N VAL A 142 6.36 -3.23 5.72
CA VAL A 142 5.89 -2.48 6.89
C VAL A 142 5.97 -3.36 8.14
N GLU A 143 6.90 -3.05 9.03
CA GLU A 143 7.01 -3.62 10.37
C GLU A 143 6.54 -2.60 11.42
N LEU A 144 6.27 -3.05 12.66
CA LEU A 144 5.79 -2.19 13.75
C LEU A 144 6.66 -0.93 13.98
N GLU A 145 7.98 -1.05 13.80
CA GLU A 145 8.93 0.02 14.09
C GLU A 145 9.71 0.49 12.86
N ARG A 146 9.54 -0.18 11.71
CA ARG A 146 10.41 0.01 10.54
C ARG A 146 9.63 -0.10 9.24
N GLN A 147 9.99 0.76 8.31
CA GLN A 147 9.50 0.73 6.94
C GLN A 147 10.70 0.52 6.04
N ARG A 148 10.59 -0.39 5.07
CA ARG A 148 11.63 -0.63 4.06
C ARG A 148 11.03 -0.48 2.68
N VAL A 149 11.48 0.54 1.95
CA VAL A 149 11.09 0.77 0.56
C VAL A 149 12.16 0.19 -0.35
N ARG A 150 11.76 -0.53 -1.40
CA ARG A 150 12.62 -0.89 -2.53
C ARG A 150 11.91 -0.52 -3.82
N MET A 151 12.52 0.37 -4.61
CA MET A 151 11.98 0.75 -5.91
C MET A 151 12.07 -0.44 -6.89
N LEU A 152 11.05 -0.58 -7.72
CA LEU A 152 11.00 -1.57 -8.79
C LEU A 152 11.73 -1.04 -10.05
N PRO A 153 12.33 -1.91 -10.89
CA PRO A 153 12.40 -3.36 -10.71
C PRO A 153 13.42 -3.74 -9.63
N LEU A 154 13.16 -4.83 -8.92
CA LEU A 154 14.08 -5.31 -7.88
C LEU A 154 15.38 -5.84 -8.52
N ARG A 155 16.51 -5.37 -8.01
CA ARG A 155 17.86 -5.85 -8.33
C ARG A 155 18.49 -6.58 -7.16
#